data_AF-A0A7C6GT27-F1
#
_entry.id   AF-A0A7C6GT27-F1
#
_cell.length_a   1.000
_cell.length_b   1.000
_cell.length_c   1.000
_cell.angle_alpha   90.00
_cell.angle_beta   90.00
_cell.angle_gamma   90.00
#
_symmetry.space_group_name_H-M   'P 1'
#
loop_
_entity.id
_entity.type
_entity.pdbx_description
1 polymer ?
#
loop_
_entity_poly.entity_id
_entity_poly.type
_entity_poly.pdbx_seq_one_letter_code
_entity_poly.pdbx_strand_id
1 'polypeptide(L)' 'MKEYKVFSAIHQLKEKGFRRSSVAKQLGINRRTVERYWDMSVEGYERRRICKNSGKKQF' A
#
# COMPACT_ATOMS: atom_id res chain seq x y z
N MET A 1 2.76 -11.83 1.60
CA MET A 1 1.55 -11.06 1.21
C MET A 1 1.95 -10.06 0.13
N LYS A 2 1.26 -9.99 -1.02
CA LYS A 2 1.62 -9.04 -2.09
C LYS A 2 1.39 -7.60 -1.61
N GLU A 3 2.38 -6.73 -1.78
CA GLU A 3 2.37 -5.32 -1.32
C GLU A 3 1.11 -4.55 -1.78
N TYR A 4 0.52 -4.95 -2.92
CA TYR A 4 -0.71 -4.36 -3.47
C TYR A 4 -1.94 -4.57 -2.57
N LYS A 5 -2.08 -5.74 -1.93
CA LYS A 5 -3.20 -5.99 -1.02
C LYS A 5 -3.15 -5.07 0.20
N VAL A 6 -1.93 -4.80 0.70
CA VAL A 6 -1.71 -3.89 1.83
C VAL A 6 -2.05 -2.46 1.42
N PHE A 7 -1.56 -2.01 0.27
CA PHE A 7 -1.86 -0.67 -0.27
C PHE A 7 -3.37 -0.45 -0.47
N SER A 8 -4.04 -1.37 -1.15
CA SER A 8 -5.48 -1.28 -1.43
C SER A 8 -6.31 -1.28 -0.14
N ALA A 9 -5.97 -2.12 0.84
CA ALA A 9 -6.69 -2.15 2.10
C ALA A 9 -6.48 -0.88 2.94
N ILE A 10 -5.28 -0.29 2.94
CA ILE A 10 -5.02 1.00 3.62
C ILE A 10 -5.88 2.11 3.04
N HIS A 11 -5.97 2.20 1.70
CA HIS A 11 -6.80 3.21 1.02
C HIS A 11 -8.28 3.01 1.30
N GLN A 12 -8.80 1.78 1.21
CA GLN A 12 -10.20 1.49 1.53
C GLN A 12 -10.56 1.86 2.99
N LEU A 13 -9.64 1.61 3.93
CA LEU A 13 -9.87 1.96 5.33
C LEU A 13 -9.75 3.48 5.57
N LYS A 14 -8.90 4.17 4.81
CA LYS A 14 -8.81 5.64 4.83
C LYS A 14 -10.09 6.28 4.32
N GLU A 15 -10.65 5.79 3.21
CA GLU A 15 -11.93 6.27 2.67
C GLU A 15 -13.10 6.04 3.63
N LYS A 16 -13.07 4.92 4.37
CA LYS A 16 -14.02 4.64 5.45
C LYS A 16 -13.82 5.50 6.71
N GLY A 17 -12.82 6.39 6.74
CA GLY A 17 -12.56 7.29 7.86
C GLY A 17 -11.77 6.69 9.03
N PHE A 18 -11.14 5.51 8.86
CA PHE A 18 -10.35 4.91 9.93
C PHE A 18 -9.04 5.65 10.16
N ARG A 19 -8.60 5.69 11.43
CA ARG A 19 -7.29 6.22 11.81
C ARG A 19 -6.17 5.21 11.48
N ARG A 20 -4.99 5.73 11.14
CA ARG A 20 -3.76 4.97 10.83
C ARG A 20 -3.45 3.86 11.84
N SER A 21 -3.61 4.14 13.14
CA SER A 21 -3.37 3.17 14.22
C SER A 21 -4.36 2.00 14.19
N SER A 22 -5.62 2.27 13.84
CA SER A 22 -6.65 1.23 13.68
C SER A 22 -6.35 0.37 12.46
N VAL A 23 -5.96 0.99 11.35
CA VAL A 23 -5.57 0.31 10.11
C VAL A 23 -4.39 -0.63 10.34
N ALA A 24 -3.36 -0.19 11.07
CA ALA A 24 -2.20 -1.02 11.41
C ALA A 24 -2.60 -2.26 12.23
N LYS A 25 -3.46 -2.08 13.24
CA LYS A 25 -3.97 -3.18 14.07
C LYS A 25 -4.83 -4.15 13.25
N GLN A 26 -5.72 -3.63 12.41
CA GLN A 26 -6.66 -4.42 11.60
C GLN A 26 -5.97 -5.23 10.52
N LEU A 27 -4.90 -4.70 9.94
CA LEU A 27 -4.07 -5.39 8.96
C LEU A 27 -2.96 -6.24 9.59
N GLY A 28 -2.70 -6.10 10.88
CA GLY A 28 -1.59 -6.78 11.57
C GLY A 28 -0.22 -6.39 11.01
N ILE A 29 -0.08 -5.16 10.49
CA ILE A 29 1.15 -4.69 9.86
C ILE A 29 1.83 -3.60 10.68
N ASN A 30 3.12 -3.40 10.41
CA ASN A 30 3.88 -2.33 11.04
C ASN A 30 3.30 -0.95 10.65
N ARG A 31 3.15 -0.08 11.64
CA ARG A 31 2.68 1.30 11.47
C ARG A 31 3.51 2.08 10.45
N ARG A 32 4.82 1.82 10.34
CA ARG A 32 5.70 2.43 9.31
C ARG A 32 5.25 2.11 7.89
N THR A 33 4.71 0.91 7.66
CA THR A 33 4.16 0.51 6.37
C THR A 33 2.88 1.27 6.05
N VAL A 34 2.03 1.46 7.07
CA VAL A 34 0.82 2.29 6.93
C VAL A 34 1.21 3.72 6.58
N GLU A 35 2.13 4.34 7.33
CA GLU A 35 2.59 5.71 7.10
C GLU A 35 3.18 5.88 5.69
N ARG A 36 4.01 4.94 5.23
CA ARG A 36 4.58 4.96 3.87
C ARG A 36 3.52 4.99 2.77
N TYR A 37 2.43 4.25 2.94
CA TYR A 37 1.37 4.14 1.93
C TYR A 37 0.22 5.13 2.15
N TRP A 38 0.15 5.81 3.30
CA TRP A 38 -0.92 6.72 3.67
C TRP A 38 -0.97 7.99 2.82
N ASP A 39 0.20 8.55 2.54
CA ASP A 39 0.41 9.74 1.69
C ASP A 39 0.81 9.36 0.26
N MET A 40 1.00 8.06 -0.02
CA MET A 40 1.28 7.59 -1.37
C MET A 40 -0.02 7.51 -2.18
N SER A 41 -0.11 8.32 -3.24
CA SER A 41 -1.22 8.24 -4.20
C SER A 41 -1.18 6.91 -4.98
N VAL A 42 -2.35 6.48 -5.46
CA VAL A 42 -2.53 5.28 -6.30
C VAL A 42 -1.62 5.34 -7.52
N GLU A 43 -1.57 6.48 -8.21
CA GLU A 43 -0.70 6.69 -9.37
C GLU A 43 0.79 6.54 -9.02
N GLY A 44 1.21 7.04 -7.85
CA GLY A 44 2.59 6.92 -7.36
C GLY A 44 2.96 5.48 -7.02
N TYR A 45 2.02 4.72 -6.46
CA TYR A 45 2.18 3.29 -6.22
C TYR A 45 2.27 2.51 -7.54
N GLU A 46 1.42 2.81 -8.51
CA GLU A 46 1.42 2.17 -9.83
C GLU A 46 2.71 2.45 -10.61
N ARG A 47 3.17 3.70 -10.66
CA ARG A 47 4.49 4.05 -11.23
C ARG A 47 5.61 3.25 -10.57
N ARG A 48 5.58 3.10 -9.24
CA ARG A 48 6.57 2.32 -8.49
C ARG A 48 6.47 0.82 -8.77
N ARG A 49 5.26 0.29 -8.93
CA ARG A 49 5.02 -1.11 -9.25
C ARG A 49 5.49 -1.43 -10.67
N ILE A 50 5.17 -0.57 -11.64
CA ILE A 50 5.55 -0.71 -13.04
C ILE A 50 7.07 -0.66 -13.18
N CYS A 51 7.75 0.31 -12.55
CA CYS A 51 9.21 0.41 -12.64
C CYS A 51 9.96 -0.74 -11.95
N LYS A 52 9.37 -1.38 -10.93
CA LYS A 52 9.91 -2.62 -10.34
C LYS A 52 9.67 -3.85 -11.21
N ASN A 53 8.62 -3.87 -12.04
CA ASN A 53 8.27 -5.01 -12.89
C ASN A 53 8.96 -4.97 -14.25
N SER A 54 9.41 -3.81 -14.74
CA SER A 54 10.14 -3.64 -16.00
C SER A 54 11.54 -4.26 -16.03
N GLY A 55 12.01 -4.84 -14.91
CA GLY A 55 13.24 -5.64 -14.84
C GLY A 55 13.05 -7.14 -15.09
N LYS A 56 11.81 -7.65 -15.23
CA LYS A 56 11.55 -9.05 -15.59
C LYS A 56 11.30 -9.14 -17.09
N LYS A 57 12.39 -9.13 -17.85
CA LYS A 57 12.42 -9.67 -19.22
C LYS A 57 12.09 -11.15 -19.09
N GLN A 58 10.84 -11.50 -19.38
CA GLN A 58 10.40 -12.89 -19.45
C GLN A 58 11.00 -13.46 -20.75
N PHE A 59 12.07 -14.25 -20.60
CA PHE A 59 12.59 -15.12 -21.65
C PHE A 59 11.75 -16.39 -21.72
#